data_AF-A0A662EC25-F1
#
_entry.id   AF-A0A662EC25-F1
#
_cell.length_a   1.000
_cell.length_b   1.000
_cell.length_c   1.000
_cell.angle_alpha   90.00
_cell.angle_beta   90.00
_cell.angle_gamma   90.00
#
_symmetry.space_group_name_H-M   'P 1'
#
loop_
_entity.id
_entity.type
_entity.pdbx_description
1 polymer ?
#
loop_
_entity_poly.entity_id
_entity_poly.type
_entity_poly.pdbx_seq_one_letter_code
_entity_poly.pdbx_strand_id
1 'polypeptide(L)'
;PELTPGELLYLDLWTRRVSTIQVKRASDCPTCVERRFEFLDRPSRTAILCGDAVQVLPRGQVKLDLDALAARLSRLGRAELKGEVLLAELEGVSLTVFRDGRALIRGVKDPARAQSLYDRYLAR
;
A
#
# COMPACT_ATOMS: atom_id res chain seq x y z
N PRO A 1 -0.82 -25.71 -15.72
CA PRO A 1 0.55 -25.91 -16.25
C PRO A 1 1.56 -25.66 -15.15
N GLU A 2 2.46 -26.61 -14.93
CA GLU A 2 3.59 -26.43 -14.01
C GLU A 2 4.62 -25.55 -14.71
N LEU A 3 4.90 -24.37 -14.15
CA LEU A 3 5.86 -23.41 -14.73
C LEU A 3 7.27 -23.79 -14.26
N THR A 4 8.23 -23.81 -15.20
CA THR A 4 9.63 -24.02 -14.88
C THR A 4 10.35 -22.68 -14.61
N PRO A 5 11.44 -22.66 -13.83
CA PRO A 5 12.21 -21.44 -13.60
C PRO A 5 12.67 -20.78 -14.91
N GLY A 6 12.37 -19.49 -15.08
CA GLY A 6 12.67 -18.75 -16.31
C GLY A 6 11.51 -18.66 -17.29
N GLU A 7 10.39 -19.33 -17.03
CA GLU A 7 9.18 -19.18 -17.84
C GLU A 7 8.30 -18.02 -17.37
N LEU A 8 8.08 -17.07 -18.28
CA LEU A 8 7.10 -16.01 -18.14
C LEU A 8 5.80 -16.44 -18.80
N LEU A 9 4.74 -16.62 -18.01
CA LEU A 9 3.39 -16.81 -18.51
C LEU A 9 2.77 -15.47 -18.89
N TYR A 10 2.40 -15.30 -20.16
CA TYR A 10 1.70 -14.13 -20.68
C TYR A 10 0.22 -14.47 -20.92
N LEU A 11 -0.66 -13.67 -20.33
CA LEU A 11 -2.11 -13.81 -20.39
C LEU A 11 -2.72 -12.53 -20.96
N ASP A 12 -3.23 -12.60 -22.20
CA ASP A 12 -4.03 -11.53 -22.80
C ASP A 12 -5.50 -11.91 -22.73
N LEU A 13 -6.22 -11.24 -21.82
CA LEU A 13 -7.63 -11.50 -21.57
C LEU A 13 -8.55 -10.98 -22.68
N TRP A 14 -8.11 -9.97 -23.44
CA TRP A 14 -8.93 -9.38 -24.50
C TRP A 14 -8.95 -10.27 -25.73
N THR A 15 -7.80 -10.81 -26.10
CA THR A 15 -7.69 -11.75 -27.22
C THR A 15 -7.84 -13.21 -26.80
N ARG A 16 -7.95 -13.46 -25.49
CA ARG A 16 -7.98 -14.80 -24.88
C ARG A 16 -6.75 -15.64 -25.24
N ARG A 17 -5.59 -14.99 -25.38
CA ARG A 17 -4.33 -15.67 -25.70
C ARG A 17 -3.56 -16.00 -24.44
N VAL A 18 -3.01 -17.21 -24.44
CA VAL A 18 -2.09 -17.70 -23.41
C VAL A 18 -0.81 -18.12 -24.13
N SER A 19 0.32 -17.59 -23.69
CA SER A 19 1.63 -18.02 -24.18
C SER A 19 2.65 -18.07 -23.05
N THR A 20 3.66 -18.91 -23.25
CA THR A 20 4.83 -18.98 -22.38
C THR A 20 6.03 -18.44 -23.12
N ILE A 21 6.82 -17.60 -22.45
CA ILE A 21 8.03 -17.00 -23.00
C ILE A 21 9.19 -17.47 -22.12
N GLN A 22 10.24 -18.00 -22.76
CA GLN A 22 11.48 -18.34 -22.07
C GLN A 22 12.32 -17.08 -21.87
N VAL A 23 12.56 -16.72 -20.61
CA VAL A 23 13.29 -15.51 -20.23
C VAL A 23 14.60 -15.88 -19.57
N LYS A 24 15.72 -15.39 -20.14
CA LYS A 24 17.04 -15.56 -19.56
C LYS A 24 17.36 -14.44 -18.57
N ARG A 25 18.09 -14.76 -17.52
CA ARG A 25 18.64 -13.77 -16.59
C ARG A 25 19.61 -12.86 -17.34
N ALA A 26 19.41 -11.55 -17.28
CA ALA A 26 20.38 -10.58 -17.78
C ALA A 26 21.65 -10.60 -16.92
N SER A 27 22.81 -10.62 -17.57
CA SER A 27 24.14 -10.71 -16.93
C SER A 27 24.51 -9.45 -16.14
N ASP A 28 23.94 -8.32 -16.53
CA ASP A 28 24.15 -6.98 -15.98
C ASP A 28 22.93 -6.48 -15.18
N CYS A 29 22.08 -7.40 -14.72
CA CYS A 29 20.85 -7.01 -14.04
C CYS A 29 21.14 -6.26 -12.71
N PRO A 30 20.73 -4.99 -12.57
CA PRO A 30 20.99 -4.21 -11.36
C PRO A 30 20.41 -4.84 -10.09
N THR A 31 19.24 -5.48 -10.19
CA THR A 31 18.57 -6.11 -9.04
C THR A 31 19.10 -7.52 -8.77
N CYS A 32 19.12 -8.38 -9.79
CA CYS A 32 19.43 -9.80 -9.60
C CYS A 32 20.93 -10.06 -9.43
N VAL A 33 21.79 -9.30 -10.11
CA VAL A 33 23.25 -9.50 -10.09
C VAL A 33 23.89 -8.53 -9.11
N GLU A 34 23.64 -7.23 -9.28
CA GLU A 34 24.28 -6.19 -8.48
C GLU A 34 23.59 -5.94 -7.13
N ARG A 35 22.47 -6.61 -6.85
CA ARG A 35 21.70 -6.53 -5.60
C ARG A 35 21.29 -5.10 -5.23
N ARG A 36 21.05 -4.25 -6.23
CA ARG A 36 20.51 -2.90 -6.03
C ARG A 36 18.99 -2.96 -5.94
N PHE A 37 18.46 -2.71 -4.75
CA PHE A 37 17.01 -2.73 -4.47
C PHE A 37 16.46 -1.32 -4.30
N GLU A 38 16.67 -0.45 -5.29
CA GLU A 38 16.28 0.98 -5.24
C GLU A 38 14.81 1.22 -4.87
N PHE A 39 13.92 0.28 -5.18
CA PHE A 39 12.51 0.38 -4.86
C PHE A 39 12.17 0.04 -3.40
N LEU A 40 13.01 -0.73 -2.72
CA LEU A 40 12.86 -1.03 -1.29
C LEU A 40 13.30 0.15 -0.43
N ASP A 41 14.17 1.01 -0.95
CA ASP A 41 14.78 2.12 -0.22
C ASP A 41 14.04 3.47 -0.39
N ARG A 42 12.87 3.47 -1.06
CA ARG A 42 12.11 4.70 -1.32
C ARG A 42 11.30 5.15 -0.09
N PRO A 43 11.11 6.47 0.11
CA PRO A 43 10.26 7.02 1.16
C PRO A 43 8.78 6.59 1.01
N SER A 44 7.97 6.89 2.03
CA SER A 44 6.52 6.66 2.06
C SER A 44 5.89 7.03 0.74
N ARG A 45 5.13 6.11 0.17
CA ARG A 45 4.51 6.27 -1.14
C ARG A 45 3.02 6.49 -0.97
N THR A 46 2.52 7.48 -1.67
CA THR A 46 1.09 7.71 -1.84
C THR A 46 0.67 7.24 -3.24
N ALA A 47 -0.35 6.41 -3.33
CA ALA A 47 -0.92 5.97 -4.60
C ALA A 47 -2.40 6.36 -4.66
N ILE A 48 -2.83 6.98 -5.76
CA ILE A 48 -4.24 7.26 -6.02
C ILE A 48 -4.91 5.94 -6.44
N LEU A 49 -5.99 5.59 -5.77
CA LEU A 49 -6.86 4.48 -6.15
C LEU A 49 -8.11 5.02 -6.83
N CYS A 50 -8.71 4.20 -7.71
CA CYS A 50 -9.98 4.53 -8.35
C CYS A 50 -11.06 4.80 -7.27
N GLY A 51 -11.78 5.91 -7.36
CA GLY A 51 -12.89 6.23 -6.44
C GLY A 51 -12.52 7.05 -5.20
N ASP A 52 -11.89 8.21 -5.41
CA ASP A 52 -11.62 9.27 -4.41
C ASP A 52 -10.92 8.78 -3.12
N ALA A 53 -10.01 7.82 -3.28
CA ALA A 53 -9.22 7.23 -2.21
C ALA A 53 -7.72 7.32 -2.53
N VAL A 54 -6.94 7.75 -1.55
CA VAL A 54 -5.48 7.71 -1.61
C VAL A 54 -4.98 6.67 -0.62
N GLN A 55 -4.15 5.75 -1.09
CA GLN A 55 -3.40 4.84 -0.25
C GLN A 55 -2.11 5.50 0.18
N VAL A 56 -1.81 5.46 1.48
CA VAL A 56 -0.55 5.89 2.07
C VAL A 56 0.19 4.67 2.62
N LEU A 57 1.42 4.49 2.18
CA LEU A 57 2.34 3.45 2.65
C LEU A 57 3.34 4.07 3.63
N PRO A 58 3.51 3.51 4.85
CA PRO A 58 4.48 4.02 5.82
C PRO A 58 5.91 3.90 5.33
N ARG A 59 6.81 4.68 5.94
CA ARG A 59 8.26 4.50 5.79
C ARG A 59 8.71 3.34 6.66
N GLY A 60 9.29 2.30 6.05
CA GLY A 60 9.81 1.14 6.77
C GLY A 60 8.72 0.24 7.37
N GLN A 61 9.15 -0.73 8.18
CA GLN A 61 8.23 -1.62 8.90
C GLN A 61 7.68 -0.90 10.13
N VAL A 62 6.38 -0.65 10.12
CA VAL A 62 5.64 -0.11 11.26
C VAL A 62 4.68 -1.19 11.75
N LYS A 63 4.58 -1.36 13.07
CA LYS A 63 3.55 -2.18 13.70
C LYS A 63 2.75 -1.32 14.66
N LEU A 64 1.55 -0.93 14.24
CA LEU A 64 0.68 -0.06 15.03
C LEU A 64 -0.09 -0.87 16.07
N ASP A 65 -0.19 -0.33 17.28
CA ASP A 65 -1.20 -0.70 18.26
C ASP A 65 -2.53 -0.05 17.86
N LEU A 66 -3.39 -0.84 17.20
CA LEU A 66 -4.66 -0.33 16.69
C LEU A 66 -5.67 -0.04 17.80
N ASP A 67 -5.57 -0.69 18.95
CA ASP A 67 -6.43 -0.42 20.11
C ASP A 67 -6.12 0.95 20.70
N ALA A 68 -4.82 1.23 20.92
CA ALA A 68 -4.36 2.54 21.37
C ALA A 68 -4.70 3.64 20.35
N LEU A 69 -4.54 3.35 19.05
CA LEU A 69 -4.90 4.27 17.98
C LEU A 69 -6.41 4.54 17.95
N ALA A 70 -7.24 3.50 18.08
CA ALA A 70 -8.69 3.64 18.12
C ALA A 70 -9.12 4.54 19.28
N ALA A 71 -8.64 4.26 20.50
CA ALA A 71 -8.96 5.07 21.68
C ALA A 71 -8.58 6.55 21.50
N ARG A 72 -7.46 6.83 20.84
CA ARG A 72 -7.07 8.21 20.52
C ARG A 72 -7.98 8.86 19.49
N LEU A 73 -8.27 8.16 18.38
CA LEU A 73 -9.09 8.72 17.30
C LEU A 73 -10.57 8.87 17.70
N SER A 74 -11.08 8.03 18.61
CA SER A 74 -12.43 8.16 19.17
C SER A 74 -12.67 9.51 19.89
N ARG A 75 -11.61 10.23 20.27
CA ARG A 75 -11.72 11.57 20.87
C ARG A 75 -11.96 12.67 19.84
N LEU A 76 -11.72 12.39 18.56
CA LEU A 76 -11.81 13.33 17.44
C LEU A 76 -13.00 13.03 16.53
N GLY A 77 -13.51 11.81 16.55
CA GLY A 77 -14.65 11.37 15.74
C GLY A 77 -14.96 9.90 15.98
N ARG A 78 -15.65 9.26 15.03
CA ARG A 78 -15.98 7.82 15.15
C ARG A 78 -14.73 7.01 14.81
N ALA A 79 -14.35 6.07 15.67
CA ALA A 79 -13.28 5.12 15.39
C ALA A 79 -13.67 3.73 15.92
N GLU A 80 -13.58 2.71 15.06
CA GLU A 80 -13.99 1.35 15.34
C GLU A 80 -12.93 0.36 14.85
N LEU A 81 -12.46 -0.49 15.77
CA LEU A 81 -11.62 -1.63 15.42
C LEU A 81 -12.50 -2.79 14.93
N LYS A 82 -12.21 -3.29 13.73
CA LYS A 82 -12.86 -4.48 13.14
C LYS A 82 -11.81 -5.54 12.83
N GLY A 83 -11.54 -6.39 13.82
CA GLY A 83 -10.48 -7.38 13.75
C GLY A 83 -9.11 -6.69 13.63
N GLU A 84 -8.46 -6.84 12.49
CA GLU A 84 -7.09 -6.37 12.23
C GLU A 84 -7.03 -5.01 11.52
N VAL A 85 -8.17 -4.31 11.43
CA VAL A 85 -8.33 -3.06 10.69
C VAL A 85 -9.08 -2.05 11.55
N LEU A 86 -8.56 -0.82 11.62
CA LEU A 86 -9.24 0.31 12.24
C LEU A 86 -9.94 1.15 11.19
N LEU A 87 -11.22 1.44 11.40
CA LEU A 87 -12.02 2.34 10.60
C LEU A 87 -12.27 3.63 11.39
N ALA A 88 -11.96 4.79 10.83
CA ALA A 88 -12.22 6.07 11.48
C ALA A 88 -12.87 7.07 10.52
N GLU A 89 -13.78 7.89 11.03
CA GLU A 89 -14.42 9.00 10.34
C GLU A 89 -14.09 10.29 11.11
N LEU A 90 -13.28 11.15 10.50
CA LEU A 90 -12.71 12.35 11.12
C LEU A 90 -12.86 13.52 10.15
N GLU A 91 -13.45 14.65 10.58
CA GLU A 91 -13.50 15.89 9.76
C GLU A 91 -13.99 15.70 8.31
N GLY A 92 -14.94 14.77 8.08
CA GLY A 92 -15.48 14.50 6.74
C GLY A 92 -14.59 13.64 5.83
N VAL A 93 -13.51 13.05 6.36
CA VAL A 93 -12.69 12.04 5.69
C VAL A 93 -12.77 10.69 6.39
N SER A 94 -12.70 9.62 5.61
CA SER A 94 -12.64 8.26 6.16
C SER A 94 -11.24 7.69 6.08
N LEU A 95 -10.81 7.04 7.16
CA LEU A 95 -9.53 6.37 7.29
C LEU A 95 -9.76 4.87 7.52
N THR A 96 -9.08 4.06 6.72
CA THR A 96 -8.94 2.62 6.97
C THR A 96 -7.47 2.33 7.26
N VAL A 97 -7.14 1.93 8.48
CA VAL A 97 -5.76 1.75 8.95
C VAL A 97 -5.49 0.28 9.23
N PHE A 98 -4.37 -0.22 8.72
CA PHE A 98 -3.90 -1.59 8.91
C PHE A 98 -2.79 -1.65 9.96
N ARG A 99 -2.60 -2.81 10.60
CA ARG A 99 -1.54 -3.02 11.61
C ARG A 99 -0.13 -2.73 11.10
N ASP A 100 0.12 -2.95 9.81
CA ASP A 100 1.41 -2.67 9.18
C ASP A 100 1.63 -1.17 8.87
N GLY A 101 0.74 -0.30 9.34
CA GLY A 101 0.80 1.15 9.17
C GLY A 101 0.25 1.64 7.85
N ARG A 102 -0.17 0.77 6.92
CA ARG A 102 -0.87 1.24 5.71
C ARG A 102 -2.16 1.94 6.07
N ALA A 103 -2.51 2.97 5.31
CA ALA A 103 -3.80 3.63 5.42
C ALA A 103 -4.44 3.87 4.05
N LEU A 104 -5.76 3.75 3.99
CA LEU A 104 -6.57 4.28 2.90
C LEU A 104 -7.31 5.51 3.43
N ILE A 105 -7.21 6.62 2.73
CA ILE A 105 -7.87 7.87 3.09
C ILE A 105 -8.84 8.22 1.97
N ARG A 106 -10.14 8.25 2.25
CA ARG A 106 -11.17 8.65 1.29
C ARG A 106 -11.69 10.05 1.59
N GLY A 107 -12.24 10.69 0.56
CA GLY A 107 -12.69 12.09 0.62
C GLY A 107 -11.59 13.09 0.31
N VAL A 108 -10.42 12.62 -0.16
CA VAL A 108 -9.29 13.43 -0.62
C VAL A 108 -8.78 12.92 -1.95
N LYS A 109 -8.58 13.83 -2.90
CA LYS A 109 -8.04 13.53 -4.24
C LYS A 109 -6.56 13.89 -4.38
N ASP A 110 -6.07 14.75 -3.50
CA ASP A 110 -4.68 15.19 -3.47
C ASP A 110 -3.81 14.28 -2.58
N PRO A 111 -2.78 13.63 -3.14
CA PRO A 111 -1.86 12.80 -2.37
C PRO A 111 -1.12 13.57 -1.25
N ALA A 112 -0.78 14.86 -1.45
CA ALA A 112 -0.08 15.63 -0.43
C ALA A 112 -0.97 15.89 0.80
N ARG A 113 -2.26 16.21 0.56
CA ARG A 113 -3.26 16.30 1.62
C ARG A 113 -3.46 14.97 2.34
N ALA A 114 -3.52 13.85 1.61
CA ALA A 114 -3.64 12.52 2.20
C ALA A 114 -2.43 12.20 3.10
N GLN A 115 -1.21 12.46 2.63
CA GLN A 115 0.00 12.29 3.45
C GLN A 115 -0.04 13.16 4.72
N SER A 116 -0.49 14.42 4.60
CA SER A 116 -0.61 15.31 5.76
C SER A 116 -1.60 14.80 6.81
N LEU A 117 -2.73 14.23 6.38
CA LEU A 117 -3.73 13.62 7.28
C LEU A 117 -3.17 12.36 7.92
N TYR A 118 -2.45 11.54 7.15
CA TYR A 118 -1.73 10.37 7.67
C TYR A 118 -0.75 10.76 8.76
N ASP A 119 0.11 11.75 8.50
CA ASP A 119 1.14 12.17 9.45
C ASP A 119 0.50 12.75 10.73
N ARG A 120 -0.56 13.56 10.57
CA ARG A 120 -1.31 14.11 11.70
C ARG A 120 -1.93 13.02 12.58
N TYR A 121 -2.54 12.00 11.97
CA TYR A 121 -3.37 11.06 12.69
C TYR A 121 -2.66 9.76 13.06
N LEU A 122 -1.62 9.33 12.36
CA LEU A 122 -0.96 8.04 12.55
C LEU A 122 0.53 8.17 12.92
N ALA A 123 1.26 9.11 12.31
CA ALA A 123 2.70 9.24 12.52
C ALA A 123 3.02 10.01 13.82
N ARG A 124 2.99 9.31 14.96
CA ARG A 124 3.62 9.77 16.19
C ARG A 124 4.16 8.61 17.00
#